data_AF-C1BN14-F1
#
_entry.id   AF-C1BN14-F1
#
_cell.length_a   1.000
_cell.length_b   1.000
_cell.length_c   1.000
_cell.angle_alpha   90.00
_cell.angle_beta   90.00
_cell.angle_gamma   90.00
#
_symmetry.space_group_name_H-M   'P 1'
#
loop_
_entity.id
_entity.type
_entity.pdbx_description
1 polymer ?
#
loop_
_entity_poly.entity_id
_entity_poly.type
_entity_poly.pdbx_seq_one_letter_code
_entity_poly.pdbx_strand_id
1 'polypeptide(L)'
;MVFLKVQGQCLWREATTLGELCALVSQDKDLQFYDWSECRFYSSGKALKQHVEDVSLSPNSTLEAVWGLPGGKGGFGSMLRALGAHIEKTTNKDACRDLSGRRLRDINEDERLKDWISKQGDRDKEAADKKEAKLSKLRRIANGENKHEFNDPEFEAAREENSERVHDALLRALNITKVELLPTKASSSAPKRKLSEDGKKEEVSKKDDAKKMKKGLFIGVDLSDSDLESSSDEEEEDSA
;
A
#
# COMPACT_ATOMS: atom_id res chain seq x y z
N MET A 1 16.02 1.58 -70.47
CA MET A 1 16.57 2.16 -69.23
C MET A 1 15.61 1.86 -68.09
N VAL A 2 16.10 1.31 -66.99
CA VAL A 2 15.32 0.92 -65.81
C VAL A 2 15.87 1.68 -64.61
N PHE A 3 14.97 2.11 -63.73
CA PHE A 3 15.31 2.80 -62.50
C PHE A 3 15.27 1.80 -61.35
N LEU A 4 16.41 1.61 -60.67
CA LEU A 4 16.49 0.76 -59.49
C LEU A 4 16.75 1.61 -58.25
N LYS A 5 15.86 1.48 -57.27
CA LYS A 5 15.98 2.10 -55.96
C LYS A 5 16.47 1.06 -54.96
N VAL A 6 17.62 1.32 -54.36
CA VAL A 6 18.24 0.48 -53.32
C VAL A 6 18.52 1.35 -52.09
N GLN A 7 17.82 1.11 -50.99
CA GLN A 7 18.03 1.79 -49.70
C GLN A 7 18.23 3.33 -49.81
N GLY A 8 17.45 3.99 -50.67
CA GLY A 8 17.50 5.45 -50.87
C GLY A 8 18.46 5.93 -51.97
N GLN A 9 19.32 5.05 -52.50
CA GLN A 9 20.08 5.31 -53.72
C GLN A 9 19.28 4.97 -54.97
N CYS A 10 19.49 5.74 -56.04
CA CYS A 10 18.78 5.61 -57.30
C CYS A 10 19.79 5.33 -58.42
N LEU A 11 19.73 4.13 -59.00
CA LEU A 11 20.66 3.67 -60.02
C LEU A 11 19.96 3.58 -61.37
N TRP A 12 20.65 4.05 -62.41
CA TRP A 12 20.21 4.01 -63.79
C TRP A 12 21.00 2.94 -64.52
N ARG A 13 20.29 1.94 -65.08
CA ARG A 13 20.91 0.85 -65.85
C ARG A 13 20.08 0.54 -67.09
N GLU A 14 20.76 0.12 -68.14
CA GLU A 14 20.12 -0.45 -69.32
C GLU A 14 20.10 -1.96 -69.15
N ALA A 15 18.92 -2.49 -68.80
CA ALA A 15 18.68 -3.92 -68.65
C ALA A 15 17.30 -4.24 -69.23
N THR A 16 17.18 -5.41 -69.86
CA THR A 16 15.92 -5.91 -70.42
C THR A 16 15.28 -6.95 -69.51
N THR A 17 16.11 -7.65 -68.75
CA THR A 17 15.71 -8.65 -67.75
C THR A 17 16.17 -8.24 -66.36
N LEU A 18 15.47 -8.75 -65.35
CA LEU A 18 15.82 -8.48 -63.96
C LEU A 18 17.13 -9.18 -63.55
N GLY A 19 17.47 -10.33 -64.16
CA GLY A 19 18.77 -10.98 -64.00
C GLY A 19 19.96 -10.15 -64.49
N GLU A 20 19.86 -9.53 -65.67
CA GLU A 20 20.88 -8.60 -66.20
C GLU A 20 21.06 -7.39 -65.27
N LEU A 21 19.95 -6.85 -64.75
CA LEU A 21 19.98 -5.72 -63.83
C LEU A 21 20.73 -6.06 -62.54
N CYS A 22 20.44 -7.23 -61.94
CA CYS A 22 21.12 -7.69 -60.73
C CYS A 22 22.62 -7.91 -60.95
N ALA A 23 23.01 -8.46 -62.11
CA ALA A 23 24.41 -8.66 -62.46
C ALA A 23 25.18 -7.34 -62.63
N LEU A 24 24.56 -6.34 -63.28
CA LEU A 24 25.14 -5.00 -63.45
C LEU A 24 25.28 -4.26 -62.12
N VAL A 25 24.31 -4.41 -61.23
CA VAL A 25 24.31 -3.71 -59.93
C VAL A 25 25.26 -4.39 -58.94
N SER A 26 25.49 -5.70 -59.07
CA SER A 26 26.49 -6.43 -58.27
C SER A 26 27.94 -6.00 -58.55
N GLN A 27 28.20 -5.35 -59.69
CA GLN A 27 29.54 -4.83 -60.01
C GLN A 27 29.85 -3.53 -59.25
N ASP A 28 28.82 -2.83 -58.75
CA ASP A 28 28.99 -1.61 -57.96
C ASP A 28 29.50 -1.96 -56.55
N LYS A 29 30.62 -1.34 -56.14
CA LYS A 29 31.33 -1.64 -54.88
C LYS A 29 30.46 -1.50 -53.63
N ASP A 30 29.46 -0.62 -53.67
CA ASP A 30 28.60 -0.32 -52.54
C ASP A 30 27.51 -1.39 -52.31
N LEU A 31 27.23 -2.21 -53.33
CA LEU A 31 26.12 -3.18 -53.31
C LEU A 31 26.57 -4.64 -53.21
N GLN A 32 27.88 -4.89 -53.14
CA GLN A 32 28.47 -6.22 -53.06
C GLN A 32 28.15 -6.96 -51.75
N PHE A 33 27.79 -6.21 -50.71
CA PHE A 33 27.47 -6.74 -49.38
C PHE A 33 26.02 -7.23 -49.25
N TYR A 34 25.16 -6.94 -50.24
CA TYR A 34 23.76 -7.33 -50.19
C TYR A 34 23.57 -8.68 -50.87
N ASP A 35 22.99 -9.62 -50.14
CA ASP A 35 22.57 -10.89 -50.72
C ASP A 35 21.29 -10.66 -51.56
N TRP A 36 21.42 -10.80 -52.88
CA TRP A 36 20.31 -10.63 -53.81
C TRP A 36 19.31 -11.78 -53.75
N SER A 37 19.67 -12.92 -53.15
CA SER A 37 18.78 -14.06 -52.99
C SER A 37 17.67 -13.83 -51.97
N GLU A 38 17.91 -12.99 -50.96
CA GLU A 38 16.92 -12.60 -49.93
C GLU A 38 16.19 -11.29 -50.27
N CYS A 39 16.48 -10.71 -51.44
CA CYS A 39 15.91 -9.45 -51.89
C CYS A 39 14.50 -9.65 -52.48
N ARG A 40 13.57 -8.77 -52.11
CA ARG A 40 12.26 -8.65 -52.79
C ARG A 40 12.22 -7.40 -53.66
N PHE A 41 11.76 -7.59 -54.89
CA PHE A 41 11.58 -6.50 -55.85
C PHE A 41 10.13 -6.05 -55.92
N TYR A 42 9.94 -4.73 -55.90
CA TYR A 42 8.64 -4.07 -56.08
C TYR A 42 8.67 -3.22 -57.34
N SER A 43 7.67 -3.36 -58.19
CA SER A 43 7.44 -2.46 -59.34
C SER A 43 6.19 -1.63 -59.07
N SER A 44 6.32 -0.31 -59.05
CA SER A 44 5.20 0.62 -58.79
C SER A 44 4.36 0.23 -57.55
N GLY A 45 5.02 -0.21 -56.47
CA GLY A 45 4.38 -0.62 -55.21
C GLY A 45 3.78 -2.03 -55.20
N LYS A 46 3.87 -2.79 -56.29
CA LYS A 46 3.43 -4.20 -56.36
C LYS A 46 4.63 -5.14 -56.26
N ALA A 47 4.55 -6.12 -55.38
CA ALA A 47 5.57 -7.15 -55.24
C ALA A 47 5.60 -8.04 -56.49
N LEU A 48 6.78 -8.23 -57.08
CA LEU A 48 7.01 -9.19 -58.16
C LEU A 48 7.05 -10.60 -57.57
N LYS A 49 6.16 -11.49 -58.06
CA LYS A 49 5.98 -12.86 -57.53
C LYS A 49 6.74 -13.93 -58.33
N GLN A 50 7.29 -13.58 -59.49
CA GLN A 50 8.00 -14.50 -60.37
C GLN A 50 9.48 -14.59 -59.99
N HIS A 51 10.09 -15.75 -60.24
CA HIS A 51 11.52 -15.95 -60.08
C HIS A 51 12.29 -14.82 -60.80
N VAL A 52 13.32 -14.33 -60.12
CA VAL A 52 14.14 -13.13 -60.39
C VAL A 52 14.70 -13.07 -61.83
N GLU A 53 14.63 -14.17 -62.59
CA GLU A 53 15.29 -14.33 -63.88
C GLU A 53 14.38 -14.05 -65.09
N ASP A 54 13.06 -14.27 -65.01
CA ASP A 54 12.16 -14.24 -66.18
C ASP A 54 11.27 -12.99 -66.31
N VAL A 55 11.43 -12.00 -65.43
CA VAL A 55 10.61 -10.79 -65.48
C VAL A 55 11.17 -9.82 -66.51
N SER A 56 10.51 -9.75 -67.68
CA SER A 56 10.79 -8.72 -68.68
C SER A 56 10.40 -7.33 -68.15
N LEU A 57 11.35 -6.39 -68.21
CA LEU A 57 11.18 -5.04 -67.69
C LEU A 57 10.79 -4.10 -68.83
N SER A 58 9.73 -3.32 -68.64
CA SER A 58 9.40 -2.25 -69.57
C SER A 58 10.42 -1.11 -69.47
N PRO A 59 10.75 -0.44 -70.58
CA PRO A 59 11.59 0.75 -70.54
C PRO A 59 10.91 1.83 -69.67
N ASN A 60 11.71 2.48 -68.82
CA ASN A 60 11.30 3.48 -67.81
C ASN A 60 10.52 2.93 -66.60
N SER A 61 10.62 1.63 -66.32
CA SER A 61 10.07 1.06 -65.09
C SER A 61 10.90 1.45 -63.85
N THR A 62 10.21 1.63 -62.72
CA THR A 62 10.81 1.88 -61.40
C THR A 62 10.70 0.65 -60.54
N LEU A 63 11.85 0.13 -60.12
CA LEU A 63 12.00 -1.02 -59.24
C LEU A 63 12.53 -0.56 -57.89
N GLU A 64 12.00 -1.14 -56.82
CA GLU A 64 12.50 -0.95 -55.46
C GLU A 64 12.92 -2.31 -54.90
N ALA A 65 14.20 -2.40 -54.52
CA ALA A 65 14.79 -3.57 -53.89
C ALA A 65 14.78 -3.40 -52.37
N VAL A 66 14.17 -4.36 -51.67
CA VAL A 66 14.01 -4.34 -50.20
C VAL A 66 14.51 -5.66 -49.61
N TRP A 67 15.40 -5.55 -48.62
CA TRP A 67 15.86 -6.67 -47.82
C TRP A 67 15.05 -6.80 -46.54
N GLY A 68 14.75 -8.05 -46.15
CA GLY A 68 14.22 -8.34 -44.83
C GLY A 68 15.30 -8.12 -43.77
N LEU A 69 14.98 -7.43 -42.68
CA LEU A 69 15.86 -7.42 -41.52
C LEU A 69 15.71 -8.77 -40.78
N PRO A 70 16.81 -9.40 -40.30
CA PRO A 70 16.76 -10.58 -39.44
C PRO A 70 16.23 -10.18 -38.07
N GLY A 71 14.93 -9.95 -37.98
CA GLY A 71 14.27 -9.39 -36.82
C GLY A 71 12.81 -9.15 -37.11
N GLY A 72 11.97 -10.11 -36.72
CA GLY A 72 10.53 -9.97 -36.85
C GLY A 72 10.05 -8.76 -36.05
N LYS A 73 9.45 -7.77 -36.72
CA LYS A 73 8.78 -6.61 -36.11
C LYS A 73 7.56 -6.99 -35.23
N GLY A 74 7.37 -8.29 -34.98
CA GLY A 74 6.18 -8.89 -34.38
C GLY A 74 6.15 -8.91 -32.85
N GLY A 75 7.26 -8.61 -32.16
CA GLY A 75 7.30 -8.64 -30.69
C GLY A 75 6.41 -7.60 -30.03
N PHE A 76 6.31 -6.39 -30.60
CA PHE A 76 5.49 -5.33 -30.02
C PHE A 76 3.99 -5.64 -30.14
N GLY A 77 3.54 -6.12 -31.30
CA GLY A 77 2.14 -6.48 -31.52
C GLY A 77 1.69 -7.72 -30.74
N SER A 78 2.57 -8.72 -30.57
CA SER A 78 2.29 -9.88 -29.71
C SER A 78 2.26 -9.50 -28.24
N MET A 79 3.18 -8.64 -27.79
CA MET A 79 3.18 -8.08 -26.44
C MET A 79 1.92 -7.29 -26.15
N LEU A 80 1.46 -6.44 -27.07
CA LEU A 80 0.18 -5.73 -26.92
C LEU A 80 -1.01 -6.68 -26.87
N ARG A 81 -0.99 -7.78 -27.63
CA ARG A 81 -2.05 -8.80 -27.57
C ARG A 81 -2.06 -9.56 -26.25
N ALA A 82 -0.88 -9.89 -25.71
CA ALA A 82 -0.74 -10.53 -24.41
C ALA A 82 -1.16 -9.61 -23.26
N LEU A 83 -0.77 -8.33 -23.30
CA LEU A 83 -1.17 -7.32 -22.32
C LEU A 83 -2.67 -6.99 -22.41
N GLY A 84 -3.20 -6.87 -23.63
CA GLY A 84 -4.62 -6.58 -23.86
C GLY A 84 -5.56 -7.68 -23.35
N ALA A 85 -5.08 -8.91 -23.21
CA ALA A 85 -5.84 -10.00 -22.59
C ALA A 85 -5.92 -9.87 -21.06
N HIS A 86 -4.96 -9.17 -20.43
CA HIS A 86 -4.88 -8.98 -18.98
C HIS A 86 -5.45 -7.65 -18.50
N ILE A 87 -5.63 -6.68 -19.40
CA ILE A 87 -6.20 -5.37 -19.08
C ILE A 87 -7.71 -5.44 -19.26
N GLU A 88 -8.43 -5.70 -18.17
CA GLU A 88 -9.86 -5.45 -18.11
C GLU A 88 -10.14 -3.94 -18.23
N LYS A 89 -11.33 -3.58 -18.71
CA LYS A 89 -11.71 -2.16 -18.85
C LYS A 89 -11.62 -1.48 -17.48
N THR A 90 -10.64 -0.61 -17.33
CA THR A 90 -10.49 0.20 -16.12
C THR A 90 -11.75 1.03 -15.90
N THR A 91 -12.33 0.96 -14.70
CA THR A 91 -13.52 1.75 -14.32
C THR A 91 -13.18 3.19 -13.95
N ASN A 92 -11.88 3.55 -13.94
CA ASN A 92 -11.44 4.91 -13.68
C ASN A 92 -11.79 5.82 -14.87
N LYS A 93 -12.78 6.69 -14.67
CA LYS A 93 -13.24 7.69 -15.65
C LYS A 93 -12.62 9.07 -15.42
N ASP A 94 -11.73 9.24 -14.45
CA ASP A 94 -11.19 10.56 -14.05
C ASP A 94 -10.34 11.22 -15.15
N ALA A 95 -9.81 10.40 -16.08
CA ALA A 95 -9.07 10.88 -17.24
C ALA A 95 -9.95 11.49 -18.34
N CYS A 96 -11.26 11.21 -18.32
CA CYS A 96 -12.19 11.76 -19.29
C CYS A 96 -12.39 13.27 -19.07
N ARG A 97 -12.67 13.98 -20.17
CA ARG A 97 -13.02 15.40 -20.15
C ARG A 97 -14.52 15.56 -20.29
N ASP A 98 -15.06 16.60 -19.68
CA ASP A 98 -16.44 17.04 -19.90
C ASP A 98 -16.56 17.84 -21.22
N LEU A 99 -17.79 18.22 -21.59
CA LEU A 99 -18.06 19.04 -22.78
C LEU A 99 -17.52 20.48 -22.64
N SER A 100 -17.19 20.91 -21.42
CA SER A 100 -16.55 22.21 -21.16
C SER A 100 -15.03 22.16 -21.33
N GLY A 101 -14.46 20.96 -21.49
CA GLY A 101 -13.03 20.72 -21.64
C GLY A 101 -12.26 20.60 -20.31
N ARG A 102 -12.93 20.56 -19.16
CA ARG A 102 -12.33 20.24 -17.84
C ARG A 102 -12.25 18.71 -17.64
N ARG A 103 -11.32 18.23 -16.81
CA ARG A 103 -11.24 16.80 -16.48
C ARG A 103 -12.21 16.46 -15.36
N LEU A 104 -12.78 15.26 -15.39
CA LEU A 104 -13.66 14.76 -14.31
C LEU A 104 -12.94 14.71 -12.96
N ARG A 105 -11.62 14.51 -12.95
CA ARG A 105 -10.79 14.60 -11.76
C ARG A 105 -10.96 15.93 -11.02
N ASP A 106 -10.80 17.04 -11.74
CA ASP A 106 -10.80 18.38 -11.15
C ASP A 106 -12.19 18.71 -10.57
N ILE A 107 -13.25 18.27 -11.26
CA ILE A 107 -14.64 18.44 -10.83
C ILE A 107 -14.91 17.67 -9.54
N ASN A 108 -14.50 16.41 -9.46
CA ASN A 108 -14.69 15.58 -8.27
C ASN A 108 -13.86 16.09 -7.08
N GLU A 109 -12.66 16.62 -7.32
CA GLU A 109 -11.84 17.28 -6.30
C GLU A 109 -12.54 18.54 -5.76
N ASP A 110 -13.10 19.37 -6.64
CA ASP A 110 -13.89 20.57 -6.26
C ASP A 110 -15.15 20.20 -5.46
N GLU A 111 -15.88 19.16 -5.87
CA GLU A 111 -17.06 18.65 -5.15
C GLU A 111 -16.68 18.13 -3.77
N ARG A 112 -15.60 17.35 -3.67
CA ARG A 112 -15.09 16.86 -2.39
C ARG A 112 -14.67 17.99 -1.46
N LEU A 113 -14.08 19.05 -1.99
CA LEU A 113 -13.74 20.24 -1.21
C LEU A 113 -15.00 20.97 -0.72
N LYS A 114 -16.01 21.13 -1.57
CA LYS A 114 -17.30 21.74 -1.18
C LYS A 114 -17.99 20.93 -0.08
N ASP A 115 -18.04 19.61 -0.21
CA ASP A 115 -18.62 18.71 0.79
C ASP A 115 -17.85 18.74 2.11
N TRP A 116 -16.53 18.90 2.04
CA TRP A 116 -15.72 19.04 3.25
C TRP A 116 -16.02 20.37 3.95
N ILE A 117 -16.12 21.48 3.20
CA ILE A 117 -16.47 22.79 3.76
C ILE A 117 -17.89 22.79 4.35
N SER A 118 -18.87 22.19 3.67
CA SER A 118 -20.25 22.12 4.17
C SER A 118 -20.33 21.32 5.47
N LYS A 119 -19.65 20.17 5.54
CA LYS A 119 -19.57 19.33 6.74
C LYS A 119 -18.74 19.93 7.87
N GLN A 120 -18.00 21.01 7.63
CA GLN A 120 -17.21 21.67 8.69
C GLN A 120 -18.12 22.27 9.75
N GLY A 121 -19.23 22.90 9.34
CA GLY A 121 -20.19 23.51 10.27
C GLY A 121 -20.84 22.48 11.20
N ASP A 122 -21.21 21.32 10.67
CA ASP A 122 -21.81 20.24 11.47
C ASP A 122 -20.79 19.61 12.43
N ARG A 123 -19.54 19.42 11.97
CA ARG A 123 -18.44 18.94 12.83
C ARG A 123 -18.13 19.90 13.96
N ASP A 124 -18.17 21.21 13.70
CA ASP A 124 -17.91 22.22 14.72
C ASP A 124 -19.05 22.32 15.74
N LYS A 125 -20.31 22.16 15.30
CA LYS A 125 -21.48 22.06 16.20
C LYS A 125 -21.41 20.80 17.07
N GLU A 126 -21.19 19.64 16.46
CA GLU A 126 -21.07 18.38 17.20
C GLU A 126 -19.91 18.42 18.21
N ALA A 127 -18.79 19.06 17.84
CA ALA A 127 -17.68 19.28 18.75
C ALA A 127 -18.00 20.28 19.86
N ALA A 128 -18.84 21.29 19.61
CA ALA A 128 -19.31 22.23 20.62
C ALA A 128 -20.28 21.54 21.60
N ASP A 129 -21.25 20.78 21.11
CA ASP A 129 -22.22 20.05 21.91
C ASP A 129 -21.53 19.01 22.80
N LYS A 130 -20.54 18.28 22.26
CA LYS A 130 -19.70 17.36 23.05
C LYS A 130 -18.91 18.08 24.14
N LYS A 131 -18.36 19.27 23.85
CA LYS A 131 -17.64 20.06 24.86
C LYS A 131 -18.58 20.57 25.94
N GLU A 132 -19.78 21.02 25.58
CA GLU A 132 -20.79 21.48 26.54
C GLU A 132 -21.29 20.33 27.42
N ALA A 133 -21.56 19.17 26.84
CA ALA A 133 -21.94 17.96 27.59
C ALA A 133 -20.83 17.51 28.55
N LYS A 134 -19.56 17.56 28.13
CA LYS A 134 -18.42 17.30 29.04
C LYS A 134 -18.37 18.33 30.17
N LEU A 135 -18.59 19.61 29.87
CA LEU A 135 -18.55 20.69 30.85
C LEU A 135 -19.69 20.58 31.87
N SER A 136 -20.91 20.25 31.43
CA SER A 136 -22.07 20.05 32.29
C SER A 136 -21.90 18.84 33.20
N LYS A 137 -21.37 17.72 32.68
CA LYS A 137 -21.04 16.53 33.49
C LYS A 137 -19.98 16.87 34.54
N LEU A 138 -18.94 17.63 34.19
CA LEU A 138 -17.92 18.09 35.14
C LEU A 138 -18.52 18.99 36.23
N ARG A 139 -19.40 19.93 35.85
CA ARG A 139 -20.11 20.80 36.81
C ARG A 139 -20.97 19.99 37.77
N ARG A 140 -21.68 18.96 37.28
CA ARG A 140 -22.50 18.06 38.11
C ARG A 140 -21.66 17.29 39.13
N ILE A 141 -20.50 16.79 38.71
CA ILE A 141 -19.55 16.11 39.60
C ILE A 141 -18.98 17.08 40.66
N ALA A 142 -18.61 18.30 40.24
CA ALA A 142 -18.08 19.32 41.15
C ALA A 142 -19.11 19.78 42.19
N ASN A 143 -20.38 19.90 41.81
CA ASN A 143 -21.49 20.24 42.70
C ASN A 143 -21.87 19.09 43.65
N GLY A 144 -21.28 17.90 43.49
CA GLY A 144 -21.44 16.78 44.42
C GLY A 144 -22.71 15.95 44.23
N GLU A 145 -23.48 16.18 43.16
CA GLU A 145 -24.74 15.45 42.90
C GLU A 145 -24.55 13.95 42.65
N ASN A 146 -23.33 13.53 42.27
CA ASN A 146 -22.96 12.12 42.05
C ASN A 146 -21.99 11.59 43.12
N LYS A 147 -21.93 12.19 44.31
CA LYS A 147 -21.20 11.59 45.43
C LYS A 147 -22.11 10.57 46.11
N HIS A 148 -21.98 9.31 45.71
CA HIS A 148 -22.55 8.22 46.48
C HIS A 148 -21.73 8.07 47.76
N GLU A 149 -22.18 8.70 48.84
CA GLU A 149 -21.59 8.54 50.17
C GLU A 149 -22.05 7.21 50.75
N PHE A 150 -21.21 6.18 50.59
CA PHE A 150 -21.39 4.88 51.21
C PHE A 150 -20.99 4.96 52.69
N ASN A 151 -21.97 5.20 53.57
CA ASN A 151 -21.79 5.27 55.02
C ASN A 151 -22.52 4.09 55.68
N ASP A 152 -21.89 2.93 55.71
CA ASP A 152 -22.39 1.74 56.41
C ASP A 152 -21.51 1.43 57.63
N PRO A 153 -21.99 1.66 58.86
CA PRO A 153 -21.18 1.54 60.07
C PRO A 153 -20.75 0.09 60.36
N GLU A 154 -21.55 -0.90 59.97
CA GLU A 154 -21.21 -2.33 60.14
C GLU A 154 -20.05 -2.74 59.22
N PHE A 155 -20.02 -2.19 58.01
CA PHE A 155 -18.95 -2.47 57.04
C PHE A 155 -17.64 -1.80 57.47
N GLU A 156 -17.71 -0.57 57.99
CA GLU A 156 -16.55 0.14 58.55
C GLU A 156 -15.96 -0.61 59.75
N ALA A 157 -16.80 -1.05 60.68
CA ALA A 157 -16.38 -1.86 61.83
C ALA A 157 -15.76 -3.20 61.40
N ALA A 158 -16.37 -3.90 60.43
CA ALA A 158 -15.82 -5.15 59.91
C ALA A 158 -14.48 -4.96 59.18
N ARG A 159 -14.31 -3.83 58.46
CA ARG A 159 -13.07 -3.47 57.80
C ARG A 159 -11.96 -3.16 58.81
N GLU A 160 -12.27 -2.40 59.84
CA GLU A 160 -11.34 -2.08 60.93
C GLU A 160 -10.92 -3.35 61.67
N GLU A 161 -11.88 -4.19 62.06
CA GLU A 161 -11.60 -5.47 62.73
C GLU A 161 -10.72 -6.39 61.86
N ASN A 162 -10.97 -6.46 60.56
CA ASN A 162 -10.12 -7.24 59.65
C ASN A 162 -8.70 -6.67 59.57
N SER A 163 -8.55 -5.35 59.57
CA SER A 163 -7.24 -4.69 59.59
C SER A 163 -6.47 -4.97 60.88
N GLU A 164 -7.15 -4.97 62.02
CA GLU A 164 -6.59 -5.31 63.33
C GLU A 164 -6.21 -6.79 63.40
N ARG A 165 -7.05 -7.70 62.89
CA ARG A 165 -6.74 -9.13 62.82
C ARG A 165 -5.48 -9.40 62.00
N VAL A 166 -5.32 -8.74 60.85
CA VAL A 166 -4.12 -8.87 60.01
C VAL A 166 -2.89 -8.31 60.74
N HIS A 167 -3.02 -7.15 61.39
CA HIS A 167 -1.94 -6.53 62.16
C HIS A 167 -1.48 -7.42 63.33
N ASP A 168 -2.43 -7.98 64.09
CA ASP A 168 -2.14 -8.87 65.21
C ASP A 168 -1.54 -10.21 64.75
N ALA A 169 -2.05 -10.80 63.66
CA ALA A 169 -1.46 -12.01 63.08
C ALA A 169 0.00 -11.79 62.64
N LEU A 170 0.30 -10.63 62.04
CA LEU A 170 1.67 -10.25 61.71
C LEU A 170 2.54 -10.06 62.96
N LEU A 171 2.06 -9.36 63.99
CA LEU A 171 2.79 -9.21 65.25
C LEU A 171 3.09 -10.57 65.89
N ARG A 172 2.12 -11.48 65.92
CA ARG A 172 2.30 -12.84 66.44
C ARG A 172 3.32 -13.62 65.62
N ALA A 173 3.27 -13.56 64.30
CA ALA A 173 4.26 -14.21 63.42
C ALA A 173 5.68 -13.65 63.63
N LEU A 174 5.82 -12.34 63.77
CA LEU A 174 7.09 -11.67 64.08
C LEU A 174 7.61 -12.00 65.49
N ASN A 175 6.72 -12.27 66.44
CA ASN A 175 7.10 -12.67 67.80
C ASN A 175 7.44 -14.17 67.89
N ILE A 176 6.78 -15.04 67.12
CA ILE A 176 7.09 -16.49 67.05
C ILE A 176 8.46 -16.73 66.41
N THR A 177 8.78 -16.02 65.33
CA THR A 177 10.10 -16.07 64.68
C THR A 177 11.25 -15.58 65.58
N LYS A 178 10.93 -14.87 66.67
CA LYS A 178 11.90 -14.43 67.69
C LYS A 178 12.08 -15.44 68.84
N VAL A 179 11.20 -16.42 69.00
CA VAL A 179 11.23 -17.39 70.13
C VAL A 179 11.55 -18.83 69.69
N GLU A 180 11.30 -19.24 68.45
CA GLU A 180 11.67 -20.59 67.96
C GLU A 180 12.66 -20.55 66.78
N LEU A 181 13.93 -20.26 67.10
CA LEU A 181 15.07 -20.67 66.28
C LEU A 181 16.20 -21.20 67.17
N LEU A 182 16.05 -22.43 67.67
CA LEU A 182 17.05 -23.50 67.77
C LEU A 182 16.28 -24.83 68.06
N PRO A 183 16.58 -26.02 67.47
CA PRO A 183 17.52 -26.36 66.38
C PRO A 183 17.05 -27.48 65.37
N THR A 184 17.86 -27.66 64.32
CA THR A 184 18.30 -28.93 63.64
C THR A 184 17.38 -29.81 62.74
N LYS A 185 17.73 -29.76 61.44
CA LYS A 185 18.13 -30.88 60.53
C LYS A 185 17.05 -31.82 59.90
N ALA A 186 16.78 -31.53 58.63
CA ALA A 186 16.71 -32.40 57.43
C ALA A 186 15.85 -33.69 57.39
N SER A 187 14.91 -33.73 56.43
CA SER A 187 14.59 -34.87 55.52
C SER A 187 13.18 -34.66 54.89
N SER A 188 13.07 -33.96 53.76
CA SER A 188 12.93 -34.51 52.40
C SER A 188 11.67 -35.37 52.12
N SER A 189 10.63 -34.77 51.54
CA SER A 189 9.78 -35.40 50.50
C SER A 189 8.73 -34.43 49.91
N ALA A 190 9.09 -33.67 48.87
CA ALA A 190 8.12 -33.17 47.89
C ALA A 190 8.85 -32.86 46.55
N PRO A 191 8.18 -33.09 45.39
CA PRO A 191 8.85 -33.40 44.13
C PRO A 191 9.36 -32.17 43.38
N LYS A 192 10.55 -32.34 42.78
CA LYS A 192 11.18 -31.43 41.82
C LYS A 192 10.31 -31.26 40.57
N ARG A 193 9.84 -30.04 40.30
CA ARG A 193 9.70 -29.56 38.91
C ARG A 193 10.85 -28.59 38.64
N LYS A 194 11.70 -29.00 37.70
CA LYS A 194 12.79 -28.20 37.13
C LYS A 194 12.20 -27.09 36.29
N LEU A 195 12.62 -25.84 36.53
CA LEU A 195 12.75 -24.82 35.50
C LEU A 195 14.08 -24.12 35.77
N SER A 196 14.97 -24.23 34.78
CA SER A 196 16.34 -23.75 34.74
C SER A 196 16.38 -22.26 34.40
N GLU A 197 17.28 -21.53 35.05
CA GLU A 197 17.66 -20.17 34.67
C GLU A 197 19.17 -20.12 34.32
N ASP A 198 19.51 -19.13 33.50
CA ASP A 198 20.83 -18.66 33.05
C ASP A 198 21.59 -19.49 31.99
N GLY A 199 22.17 -18.89 30.95
CA GLY A 199 22.39 -17.48 30.62
C GLY A 199 23.66 -17.32 29.75
N LYS A 200 23.72 -16.26 28.92
CA LYS A 200 24.89 -15.51 28.38
C LYS A 200 24.60 -14.98 26.96
N LYS A 201 24.99 -13.77 26.53
CA LYS A 201 25.54 -12.52 27.12
C LYS A 201 25.66 -11.51 25.95
N GLU A 202 25.27 -10.25 26.17
CA GLU A 202 25.99 -9.00 25.77
C GLU A 202 26.15 -8.67 24.25
N GLU A 203 26.06 -7.44 23.71
CA GLU A 203 26.11 -6.04 24.20
C GLU A 203 25.47 -5.04 23.19
N VAL A 204 24.82 -4.01 23.73
CA VAL A 204 24.91 -2.54 23.46
C VAL A 204 24.75 -1.97 22.02
N SER A 205 23.74 -1.10 21.84
CA SER A 205 23.96 0.34 21.52
C SER A 205 22.68 1.20 21.61
N LYS A 206 22.87 2.41 22.14
CA LYS A 206 21.89 3.45 22.50
C LYS A 206 21.23 4.10 21.28
N LYS A 207 19.99 4.58 21.44
CA LYS A 207 19.58 5.98 21.18
C LYS A 207 18.22 6.29 21.79
N ASP A 208 18.20 7.43 22.50
CA ASP A 208 17.12 8.01 23.27
C ASP A 208 16.01 8.61 22.39
N ASP A 209 14.75 8.45 22.79
CA ASP A 209 13.70 9.45 22.54
C ASP A 209 12.73 9.49 23.72
N ALA A 210 12.69 10.66 24.35
CA ALA A 210 12.09 10.90 25.65
C ALA A 210 10.56 10.94 25.59
N LYS A 211 9.89 9.87 26.07
CA LYS A 211 8.51 9.97 26.56
C LYS A 211 8.50 10.45 28.01
N LYS A 212 8.10 11.71 28.14
CA LYS A 212 7.80 12.46 29.36
C LYS A 212 7.08 11.59 30.40
N MET A 213 7.80 11.15 31.43
CA MET A 213 7.18 10.53 32.61
C MET A 213 6.33 11.59 33.30
N LYS A 214 5.00 11.40 33.29
CA LYS A 214 4.10 12.17 34.13
C LYS A 214 4.43 11.82 35.58
N LYS A 215 4.91 12.81 36.34
CA LYS A 215 5.05 12.72 37.79
C LYS A 215 3.68 12.36 38.35
N GLY A 216 3.54 11.15 38.86
CA GLY A 216 2.37 10.71 39.58
C GLY A 216 2.24 11.54 40.85
N LEU A 217 1.36 12.55 40.81
CA LEU A 217 0.83 13.16 42.00
C LEU A 217 -0.24 12.21 42.51
N PHE A 218 0.02 11.60 43.67
CA PHE A 218 -0.92 10.73 44.36
C PHE A 218 -2.10 11.56 44.87
N ILE A 219 -3.12 11.72 44.04
CA ILE A 219 -4.46 12.17 44.43
C ILE A 219 -5.40 11.12 43.86
N GLY A 220 -5.96 10.30 44.74
CA GLY A 220 -6.80 9.14 44.42
C GLY A 220 -8.17 9.49 43.86
N VAL A 221 -8.21 10.19 42.73
CA VAL A 221 -9.35 10.28 41.81
C VAL A 221 -8.77 10.40 40.41
N ASP A 222 -8.42 9.26 39.82
CA ASP A 222 -8.08 9.15 38.40
C ASP A 222 -9.38 9.11 37.61
N LEU A 223 -10.00 10.27 37.39
CA LEU A 223 -11.07 10.40 36.41
C LEU A 223 -10.46 10.30 35.02
N SER A 224 -10.31 9.06 34.57
CA SER A 224 -9.84 8.72 33.23
C SER A 224 -10.95 8.97 32.21
N ASP A 225 -10.61 9.32 30.97
CA ASP A 225 -11.59 9.57 29.89
C ASP A 225 -12.47 8.32 29.61
N SER A 226 -12.06 7.14 30.12
CA SER A 226 -12.81 5.88 30.15
C SER A 226 -13.97 5.82 31.15
N ASP A 227 -13.99 6.63 32.22
CA ASP A 227 -15.10 6.65 33.20
C ASP A 227 -16.31 7.49 32.72
N LEU A 228 -16.20 8.11 31.54
CA LEU A 228 -17.23 8.99 30.98
C LEU A 228 -18.09 8.32 29.91
N GLU A 229 -17.70 7.16 29.38
CA GLU A 229 -18.51 6.32 28.49
C GLU A 229 -19.39 5.37 29.33
N SER A 230 -20.49 5.90 29.86
CA SER A 230 -21.58 5.06 30.37
C SER A 230 -22.45 4.65 29.19
N SER A 231 -22.63 3.34 29.05
CA SER A 231 -23.46 2.64 28.06
C SER A 231 -24.74 3.40 27.71
N SER A 232 -24.90 3.68 26.42
CA SER A 232 -26.17 4.13 25.84
C SER A 232 -27.18 2.99 25.97
N ASP A 233 -28.27 3.25 26.68
CA ASP A 233 -29.45 2.40 26.77
C ASP A 233 -30.28 2.64 25.50
N GLU A 234 -30.51 1.60 24.69
CA GLU A 234 -31.40 1.66 23.53
C GLU A 234 -32.81 1.32 23.99
N GLU A 235 -33.67 2.35 24.06
CA GLU A 235 -35.12 2.19 24.26
C GLU A 235 -35.77 1.84 22.91
N GLU A 236 -36.27 0.61 22.81
CA GLU A 236 -37.16 0.11 21.76
C GLU A 236 -38.52 0.82 21.86
N GLU A 237 -38.84 1.70 20.90
CA GLU A 237 -40.21 2.20 20.71
C GLU A 237 -40.99 1.23 19.82
N ASP A 238 -41.71 0.31 20.45
CA ASP A 238 -42.85 -0.41 19.87
C ASP A 238 -44.04 0.55 19.82
N SER A 239 -44.52 0.90 18.61
CA SER A 239 -45.78 1.62 18.45
C SER A 239 -46.62 1.10 17.28
N ALA A 240 -47.83 0.70 17.65
CA ALA A 240 -48.93 0.20 16.83
C ALA A 240 -49.73 1.31 16.13
#